data_AF-G9IYX2-F1
#
_entry.id   AF-G9IYX2-F1
#
_cell.length_a   1.000
_cell.length_b   1.000
_cell.length_c   1.000
_cell.angle_alpha   90.00
_cell.angle_beta   90.00
_cell.angle_gamma   90.00
#
_symmetry.space_group_name_H-M   'P 1'
#
loop_
_entity.id
_entity.type
_entity.pdbx_description
1 polymer ?
#
loop_
_entity_poly.entity_id
_entity_poly.type
_entity_poly.pdbx_seq_one_letter_code
_entity_poly.pdbx_strand_id
1 'polypeptide(L)' 'PMTLGQEFHAFSVLLNEEVKNLQRTAELLLEINLGATAIGTGLNTPEGYQKLAVQKLAEVSGLPCVPAEDLIEATSDCGS' A
#
# COMPACT_ATOMS: atom_id res chain seq x y z
N PRO A 1 -22.40 35.33 -6.44
CA PRO A 1 -23.22 34.59 -5.45
C PRO A 1 -23.43 33.13 -5.87
N MET A 2 -23.34 32.20 -4.92
CA MET A 2 -23.51 30.75 -5.10
C MET A 2 -24.81 30.31 -4.43
N THR A 3 -25.53 29.37 -5.04
CA THR A 3 -26.69 28.71 -4.40
C THR A 3 -26.22 27.62 -3.44
N LEU A 4 -27.02 27.33 -2.42
CA LEU A 4 -26.76 26.20 -1.51
C LEU A 4 -26.58 24.87 -2.27
N GLY A 5 -27.34 24.68 -3.36
CA GLY A 5 -27.22 23.49 -4.21
C GLY A 5 -25.87 23.39 -4.91
N GLN A 6 -25.31 24.51 -5.38
CA GLN A 6 -23.98 24.55 -5.98
C GLN A 6 -22.88 24.26 -4.95
N GLU A 7 -23.05 24.72 -3.70
CA GLU A 7 -22.11 24.44 -2.61
C GLU A 7 -22.08 22.94 -2.24
N PHE A 8 -23.26 22.33 -2.07
CA PHE A 8 -23.37 20.90 -1.78
C PHE A 8 -22.90 20.02 -2.95
N HIS A 9 -23.10 20.48 -4.19
CA HIS A 9 -22.54 19.80 -5.35
C HIS A 9 -21.01 19.80 -5.31
N ALA A 10 -20.38 20.93 -4.97
CA ALA A 10 -18.92 21.00 -4.81
C ALA A 10 -18.41 20.06 -3.71
N PHE A 11 -19.10 19.98 -2.56
CA PHE A 11 -18.75 19.01 -1.51
C PHE A 11 -18.85 17.56 -2.00
N SER A 12 -19.89 17.22 -2.77
CA SER A 12 -20.02 15.88 -3.35
C SER A 12 -18.88 15.55 -4.31
N VAL A 13 -18.42 16.53 -5.12
CA VAL A 13 -17.28 16.34 -6.01
C VAL A 13 -16.00 16.10 -5.21
N LEU A 14 -15.74 16.93 -4.20
CA LEU A 14 -14.56 16.79 -3.33
C LEU A 14 -14.52 15.42 -2.65
N LEU A 15 -15.64 14.95 -2.08
CA LEU A 15 -15.69 13.62 -1.46
C LEU A 15 -15.39 12.49 -2.46
N ASN A 16 -15.87 12.61 -3.70
CA ASN A 16 -15.57 11.62 -4.74
C ASN A 16 -14.08 11.62 -5.14
N GLU A 17 -13.42 12.78 -5.10
CA GLU A 17 -11.97 12.88 -5.33
C GLU A 17 -11.20 12.25 -4.17
N GLU A 18 -11.59 12.53 -2.93
CA GLU A 18 -10.95 11.94 -1.75
C GLU A 18 -11.10 10.42 -1.69
N VAL A 19 -12.25 9.86 -2.08
CA VAL A 19 -12.40 8.40 -2.18
C VAL A 19 -11.39 7.78 -3.15
N LYS A 20 -11.14 8.42 -4.30
CA LYS A 20 -10.15 7.94 -5.27
C LYS A 20 -8.73 8.02 -4.70
N ASN A 21 -8.42 9.12 -4.00
CA ASN A 21 -7.12 9.29 -3.37
C ASN A 21 -6.88 8.21 -2.31
N LEU A 22 -7.88 7.97 -1.44
CA LEU A 22 -7.80 6.92 -0.42
C LEU A 22 -7.62 5.53 -1.03
N GLN A 23 -8.32 5.21 -2.12
CA GLN A 23 -8.16 3.94 -2.83
C GLN A 23 -6.74 3.79 -3.37
N ARG A 24 -6.21 4.82 -4.04
CA ARG A 24 -4.84 4.82 -4.57
C ARG A 24 -3.80 4.67 -3.45
N THR A 25 -3.94 5.41 -2.36
CA THR A 25 -3.02 5.30 -1.22
C THR A 25 -3.12 3.91 -0.57
N ALA A 26 -4.32 3.34 -0.47
CA ALA A 26 -4.49 1.99 0.07
C ALA A 26 -3.79 0.92 -0.79
N GLU A 27 -3.71 1.10 -2.11
CA GLU A 27 -2.97 0.20 -2.99
C GLU A 27 -1.46 0.19 -2.67
N LEU A 28 -0.88 1.35 -2.34
CA LEU A 28 0.54 1.44 -1.96
C LEU A 28 0.86 0.67 -0.67
N LEU A 29 -0.10 0.56 0.24
CA LEU A 29 0.06 -0.19 1.50
C LEU A 29 0.09 -1.71 1.31
N LEU A 30 -0.19 -2.22 0.11
CA LEU A 30 -0.20 -3.65 -0.19
C LEU A 30 1.16 -4.18 -0.64
N GLU A 31 2.15 -3.31 -0.82
CA GLU A 31 3.52 -3.70 -1.10
C GLU A 31 4.27 -4.02 0.20
N ILE A 32 4.88 -5.21 0.28
CA ILE A 32 5.38 -5.79 1.54
C ILE A 32 6.86 -6.13 1.44
N ASN A 33 7.65 -5.56 2.35
CA ASN A 33 9.11 -5.78 2.45
C ASN A 33 9.51 -7.04 3.25
N LEU A 34 8.58 -7.94 3.55
CA LEU A 34 8.86 -9.15 4.33
C LEU A 34 9.98 -9.98 3.70
N GLY A 35 11.00 -10.32 4.48
CA GLY A 35 12.22 -10.98 3.99
C GLY A 35 13.39 -10.03 3.73
N ALA A 36 13.18 -8.71 3.78
CA ALA A 36 14.22 -7.68 3.76
C ALA A 36 15.25 -7.80 4.91
N THR A 37 14.81 -8.29 6.07
CA THR A 37 15.56 -8.29 7.34
C THR A 37 15.88 -6.87 7.84
N ALA A 38 17.06 -6.64 8.40
CA ALA A 38 17.36 -5.41 9.15
C ALA A 38 17.52 -4.17 8.26
N ILE A 39 18.03 -4.32 7.03
CA ILE A 39 18.42 -3.20 6.15
C ILE A 39 18.08 -3.45 4.67
N GLY A 40 17.13 -4.34 4.38
CA GLY A 40 16.72 -4.63 3.00
C GLY A 40 17.54 -5.66 2.23
N THR A 41 18.72 -6.06 2.72
CA THR A 41 19.61 -6.97 2.00
C THR A 41 19.15 -8.42 1.96
N GLY A 42 18.17 -8.79 2.78
CA GLY A 42 17.73 -10.17 2.94
C GLY A 42 18.77 -11.07 3.62
N LEU A 43 19.74 -10.51 4.35
CA LEU A 43 20.75 -11.32 5.04
C LEU A 43 20.08 -12.26 6.05
N ASN A 44 20.39 -13.56 5.95
CA ASN A 44 19.77 -14.65 6.71
C ASN A 44 18.32 -14.98 6.30
N THR A 45 17.83 -14.46 5.18
CA THR A 45 16.55 -14.89 4.59
C THR A 45 16.79 -16.11 3.68
N PRO A 46 16.17 -17.27 3.94
CA PRO A 46 16.26 -18.42 3.06
C PRO A 46 15.68 -18.14 1.68
N GLU A 47 16.20 -18.82 0.65
CA GLU A 47 15.65 -18.75 -0.70
C GLU A 47 14.15 -19.10 -0.70
N GLY A 48 13.34 -18.29 -1.38
CA GLY A 48 11.89 -18.48 -1.47
C GLY A 48 11.08 -18.01 -0.26
N TYR A 49 11.71 -17.59 0.84
CA TYR A 49 11.00 -17.13 2.04
C TYR A 49 10.07 -15.95 1.75
N GLN A 50 10.55 -14.91 1.05
CA GLN A 50 9.75 -13.71 0.76
C GLN A 50 8.45 -14.06 0.06
N LYS A 51 8.53 -14.81 -1.04
CA LYS A 51 7.37 -15.22 -1.82
C LYS A 51 6.36 -15.99 -0.95
N LEU A 52 6.84 -16.94 -0.15
CA LEU A 52 5.97 -17.73 0.73
C LEU A 52 5.34 -16.88 1.84
N ALA A 53 6.12 -16.02 2.48
CA ALA A 53 5.66 -15.18 3.58
C ALA A 53 4.60 -14.18 3.11
N VAL A 54 4.82 -13.49 1.99
CA VAL A 54 3.86 -12.54 1.42
C VAL A 54 2.60 -13.27 0.94
N GLN A 55 2.74 -14.42 0.29
CA GLN A 55 1.59 -15.24 -0.08
C GLN A 55 0.75 -15.62 1.15
N LYS A 56 1.39 -16.06 2.23
CA LYS A 56 0.68 -16.41 3.47
C LYS A 56 0.03 -15.19 4.12
N LEU A 57 0.67 -14.02 4.06
CA LEU A 57 0.08 -12.77 4.54
C LEU A 57 -1.17 -12.41 3.75
N ALA A 58 -1.14 -12.53 2.42
CA ALA A 58 -2.30 -12.31 1.56
C ALA A 58 -3.44 -13.29 1.90
N GLU A 59 -3.13 -14.58 2.10
CA GLU A 59 -4.10 -15.61 2.47
C GLU A 59 -4.80 -15.32 3.82
N VAL A 60 -4.06 -14.92 4.86
CA VAL A 60 -4.64 -14.69 6.19
C VAL A 60 -5.34 -13.34 6.33
N SER A 61 -4.88 -12.32 5.59
CA SER A 61 -5.49 -10.99 5.63
C SER A 61 -6.70 -10.86 4.68
N GLY A 62 -6.75 -11.67 3.63
CA GLY A 62 -7.70 -11.51 2.53
C GLY A 62 -7.40 -10.28 1.64
N LEU A 63 -6.22 -9.67 1.80
CA LEU A 63 -5.78 -8.52 1.02
C LEU A 63 -4.80 -8.96 -0.08
N PRO A 64 -4.76 -8.28 -1.24
CA PRO A 64 -3.87 -8.64 -2.34
C PRO A 64 -2.44 -8.11 -2.12
N CYS A 65 -1.81 -8.56 -1.03
CA CYS A 65 -0.44 -8.19 -0.71
C CYS A 65 0.56 -8.74 -1.75
N VAL A 66 1.54 -7.92 -2.13
CA VAL A 66 2.59 -8.25 -3.11
C VAL A 66 3.98 -7.98 -2.53
N PRO A 67 5.02 -8.73 -2.94
CA PRO A 67 6.37 -8.46 -2.47
C PRO A 67 6.89 -7.15 -3.05
N ALA A 68 7.66 -6.40 -2.25
CA ALA A 68 8.29 -5.17 -2.72
C ALA A 68 9.31 -5.44 -3.84
N GLU A 69 9.40 -4.51 -4.80
CA GLU A 69 10.33 -4.61 -5.93
C GLU A 69 11.79 -4.41 -5.48
N ASP A 70 12.02 -3.45 -4.57
CA ASP A 70 13.31 -3.17 -3.95
C ASP A 70 13.18 -3.20 -2.43
N LEU A 71 13.80 -4.20 -1.82
CA LEU A 71 13.73 -4.40 -0.37
C LEU A 71 14.54 -3.36 0.42
N ILE A 72 15.56 -2.73 -0.17
CA ILE A 72 16.34 -1.68 0.50
C ILE A 72 15.53 -0.40 0.54
N GLU A 73 14.92 -0.03 -0.59
CA GLU A 73 14.00 1.09 -0.68
C GLU A 73 12.84 0.90 0.30
N ALA A 74 12.13 -0.23 0.22
CA ALA A 74 10.96 -0.52 1.06
C ALA A 74 11.29 -0.76 2.54
N THR A 75 12.58 -0.86 2.91
CA THR A 75 13.01 -0.86 4.33
C THR A 75 13.39 0.55 4.80
N SER A 76 13.82 1.42 3.88
CA SER A 76 14.22 2.79 4.18
C SER A 76 13.04 3.77 4.12
N ASP A 77 12.10 3.57 3.21
CA ASP A 77 10.85 4.31 3.06
C ASP A 77 9.67 3.32 3.09
N CYS A 78 8.53 3.77 3.61
CA CYS A 78 7.33 2.94 3.75
C CYS A 78 6.33 3.14 2.60
N GLY A 79 6.82 3.60 1.43
CA GLY A 79 5.97 3.98 0.30
C GLY A 79 5.19 5.26 0.61
N SER A 80 5.79 6.41 0.30
CA SER A 80 5.14 7.73 0.38
C SER A 80 4.26 8.05 -0.83
#